data_AF-A0A1C4FC31-F1
#
_entry.id   AF-A0A1C4FC31-F1
#
_cell.length_a   1.000
_cell.length_b   1.000
_cell.length_c   1.000
_cell.angle_alpha   90.00
_cell.angle_beta   90.00
_cell.angle_gamma   90.00
#
_symmetry.space_group_name_H-M   'P 1'
#
loop_
_entity.id
_entity.type
_entity.pdbx_description
1 polymer ?
#
loop_
_entity_poly.entity_id
_entity_poly.type
_entity_poly.pdbx_seq_one_letter_code
_entity_poly.pdbx_strand_id
1 'polypeptide(L)' 'MNKSVFLISIGFVLIFIIQVMHFLSKLSEITFMKDGEIVSGPDIGITMYIIPALFLIFGFYFFFKERKF' A
#
# COMPACT_ATOMS: atom_id res chain seq x y z
N MET A 1 25.85 -6.24 -0.13
CA MET A 1 24.64 -5.40 -0.25
C MET A 1 25.05 -4.02 -0.77
N ASN A 2 24.70 -3.71 -2.01
CA ASN A 2 24.85 -2.39 -2.60
C ASN A 2 23.96 -1.40 -1.83
N LYS A 3 24.56 -0.38 -1.22
CA LYS A 3 23.83 0.63 -0.44
C LYS A 3 22.68 1.25 -1.23
N SER A 4 22.85 1.47 -2.53
CA SER A 4 21.82 2.07 -3.38
C SER A 4 20.60 1.17 -3.56
N VAL A 5 20.79 -0.14 -3.76
CA VAL A 5 19.68 -1.09 -3.95
C VAL A 5 18.93 -1.31 -2.64
N PHE A 6 19.64 -1.38 -1.51
CA PHE A 6 19.03 -1.42 -0.20
C PHE A 6 18.16 -0.19 0.09
N LEU A 7 18.63 1.01 -0.26
CA LEU A 7 17.85 2.25 -0.13
C LEU A 7 16.62 2.25 -1.04
N ILE A 8 16.73 1.73 -2.27
CA ILE A 8 15.60 1.56 -3.19
C ILE A 8 14.56 0.60 -2.61
N SER A 9 14.97 -0.53 -2.03
CA SER A 9 14.07 -1.47 -1.34
C SER A 9 13.30 -0.80 -0.19
N ILE A 10 14.00 -0.02 0.64
CA ILE A 10 13.36 0.75 1.72
C ILE A 10 12.36 1.75 1.12
N GLY A 11 12.73 2.45 0.05
CA GLY A 11 11.84 3.39 -0.64
C GLY A 11 10.53 2.73 -1.10
N PHE A 12 10.61 1.53 -1.68
CA PHE A 12 9.42 0.77 -2.08
C PHE A 12 8.53 0.37 -0.90
N VAL A 13 9.13 -0.07 0.21
CA VAL A 13 8.38 -0.40 1.44
C VAL A 13 7.71 0.86 2.03
N LEU A 14 8.38 2.00 2.01
CA LEU A 14 7.81 3.27 2.48
C LEU A 14 6.62 3.71 1.61
N ILE A 15 6.73 3.60 0.28
CA ILE A 15 5.63 3.90 -0.63
C ILE A 15 4.43 2.98 -0.34
N PHE A 16 4.67 1.68 -0.11
CA PHE A 16 3.63 0.75 0.30
C PHE A 16 2.92 1.21 1.59
N ILE A 17 3.67 1.58 2.63
CA ILE A 17 3.10 2.04 3.91
C ILE A 17 2.21 3.28 3.69
N ILE A 18 2.69 4.27 2.93
CA ILE A 18 1.92 5.48 2.62
C ILE A 18 0.62 5.14 1.90
N GLN A 19 0.68 4.25 0.91
CA GLN A 19 -0.50 3.81 0.15
C GLN A 19 -1.50 3.06 1.03
N VAL A 20 -1.04 2.19 1.94
CA VAL A 20 -1.90 1.50 2.91
C VAL A 20 -2.56 2.49 3.87
N MET A 21 -1.81 3.46 4.41
CA MET A 21 -2.38 4.49 5.28
C MET A 21 -3.46 5.32 4.56
N HIS A 22 -3.20 5.71 3.32
CA HIS A 22 -4.19 6.40 2.49
C HIS A 22 -5.43 5.54 2.21
N PHE A 23 -5.25 4.25 1.91
CA PHE A 23 -6.35 3.31 1.72
C PHE A 23 -7.18 3.10 2.99
N LEU A 24 -6.54 2.96 4.15
CA LEU A 24 -7.24 2.85 5.43
C LEU A 24 -8.11 4.10 5.71
N SER A 25 -7.61 5.29 5.38
CA SER A 25 -8.40 6.53 5.47
C SER A 25 -9.61 6.51 4.53
N LYS A 26 -9.53 5.85 3.38
CA LYS A 26 -10.65 5.70 2.45
C LYS A 26 -11.64 4.63 2.91
N LEU A 27 -11.18 3.58 3.57
CA LEU A 27 -12.05 2.56 4.15
C LEU A 27 -13.03 3.14 5.19
N SER A 28 -12.60 4.12 5.98
CA SER A 28 -13.50 4.79 6.94
C SER A 28 -14.62 5.62 6.28
N GLU A 29 -14.52 5.90 4.99
CA GLU A 29 -15.53 6.67 4.23
C GLU A 29 -16.56 5.77 3.51
N ILE A 30 -16.36 4.45 3.44
CA ILE A 30 -17.25 3.55 2.68
C ILE A 30 -18.52 3.19 3.43
N THR A 31 -18.55 3.31 4.75
CA THR A 31 -19.76 3.01 5.52
C THR A 31 -19.88 4.02 6.63
N PHE A 32 -20.86 4.90 6.49
CA PHE A 32 -21.08 5.99 7.44
C PHE A 32 -22.54 6.06 7.84
N MET A 33 -22.79 6.55 9.05
CA MET A 33 -24.15 6.84 9.51
C MET A 33 -24.61 8.16 8.92
N LYS A 34 -25.76 8.14 8.24
CA LYS A 34 -26.45 9.33 7.79
C LYS A 34 -27.90 9.23 8.24
N ASP A 35 -28.35 10.20 9.03
CA ASP A 35 -29.73 10.27 9.53
C ASP A 35 -30.20 9.01 10.29
N GLY A 36 -29.29 8.30 10.96
CA GLY A 36 -29.58 7.07 11.71
C GLY A 36 -29.56 5.78 10.88
N GLU A 37 -29.35 5.87 9.56
CA GLU A 37 -29.21 4.73 8.66
C GLU A 37 -27.74 4.49 8.28
N ILE A 38 -27.37 3.22 8.11
CA ILE A 38 -26.06 2.84 7.59
C ILE A 38 -26.11 2.96 6.07
N VAL A 39 -25.38 3.93 5.52
CA VAL A 39 -25.31 4.15 4.08
C VAL A 39 -23.93 3.77 3.53
N SER A 40 -23.93 3.22 2.32
CA SER A 40 -22.71 2.88 1.59
C SER A 40 -22.13 4.13 0.91
N GLY A 41 -20.87 4.42 1.21
CA GLY A 41 -20.06 5.43 0.53
C GLY A 41 -19.57 4.97 -0.85
N PRO A 42 -18.73 5.79 -1.50
CA PRO A 42 -18.25 5.52 -2.85
C PRO A 42 -17.43 4.23 -2.92
N ASP A 43 -17.62 3.49 -4.01
CA ASP A 43 -16.95 2.21 -4.25
C ASP A 43 -15.42 2.39 -4.31
N ILE A 44 -14.69 1.54 -3.59
CA ILE A 44 -13.23 1.54 -3.68
C ILE A 44 -12.80 0.65 -4.85
N GLY A 45 -12.22 1.28 -5.87
CA GLY A 45 -11.70 0.57 -7.04
C GLY A 45 -10.59 -0.42 -6.70
N ILE A 46 -10.57 -1.55 -7.42
CA ILE A 46 -9.59 -2.64 -7.26
C ILE A 46 -8.12 -2.18 -7.29
N THR A 47 -7.85 -1.07 -8.00
CA THR A 47 -6.53 -0.44 -8.10
C THR A 47 -5.96 -0.04 -6.74
N MET A 48 -6.78 0.37 -5.77
CA MET A 48 -6.31 0.71 -4.42
C MET A 48 -5.76 -0.49 -3.64
N TYR A 49 -6.07 -1.72 -4.06
CA TYR A 49 -5.54 -2.94 -3.46
C TYR A 49 -4.29 -3.45 -4.19
N ILE A 50 -4.28 -3.35 -5.53
CA ILE A 50 -3.20 -3.90 -6.37
C ILE A 50 -1.92 -3.07 -6.25
N ILE A 51 -2.03 -1.73 -6.30
CA ILE A 51 -0.86 -0.85 -6.31
C ILE A 51 0.02 -1.00 -5.05
N PRO A 52 -0.52 -0.97 -3.81
CA PRO A 52 0.29 -1.20 -2.62
C PRO A 52 1.00 -2.56 -2.66
N ALA A 53 0.29 -3.63 -3.03
CA ALA A 53 0.85 -4.98 -3.08
C ALA A 53 2.05 -5.07 -4.04
N LEU A 54 1.97 -4.43 -5.20
CA LEU A 54 3.09 -4.38 -6.15
C LEU A 54 4.32 -3.70 -5.54
N PHE A 55 4.16 -2.57 -4.87
CA PHE A 55 5.28 -1.88 -4.22
C PHE A 55 5.95 -2.73 -3.14
N LEU A 56 5.15 -3.46 -2.35
CA LEU A 56 5.68 -4.39 -1.36
C LEU A 56 6.48 -5.54 -2.01
N ILE A 57 5.93 -6.14 -3.07
CA ILE A 57 6.59 -7.21 -3.83
C ILE A 57 7.91 -6.72 -4.41
N PHE A 58 7.95 -5.54 -5.03
CA PHE A 58 9.19 -4.96 -5.57
C PHE A 58 10.20 -4.67 -4.45
N GLY A 59 9.78 -4.11 -3.32
CA GLY A 59 10.65 -3.86 -2.17
C GLY A 59 11.35 -5.12 -1.70
N PHE A 60 10.59 -6.21 -1.51
CA PHE A 60 11.15 -7.52 -1.13
C PHE A 60 12.01 -8.13 -2.23
N TYR A 61 11.58 -8.07 -3.49
CA TYR A 61 12.35 -8.59 -4.62
C TYR A 61 13.77 -8.01 -4.64
N PHE A 62 13.91 -6.68 -4.60
CA PHE A 62 15.21 -6.02 -4.60
C PHE A 62 16.04 -6.36 -3.35
N PHE A 63 15.38 -6.46 -2.19
CA PHE A 63 16.05 -6.77 -0.93
C PHE A 63 16.64 -8.18 -0.90
N PHE A 64 15.88 -9.17 -1.38
CA PHE A 64 16.34 -10.57 -1.40
C PHE A 64 17.25 -10.87 -2.58
N LYS A 65 17.09 -10.20 -3.73
CA LYS A 65 18.00 -10.33 -4.87
C LYS A 65 19.44 -9.99 -4.49
N GLU A 66 19.62 -8.95 -3.69
CA GLU A 66 20.92 -8.52 -3.17
C GLU A 66 21.57 -9.49 -2.18
N ARG A 67 20.78 -10.34 -1.51
CA ARG A 67 21.26 -11.33 -0.53
C ARG A 67 21.70 -12.64 -1.17
N LYS A 68 21.34 -12.89 -2.43
CA LYS A 68 21.74 -14.10 -3.18
C LYS A 68 23.08 -13.95 -3.90
N PHE A 69 23.78 -12.83 -3.75
CA PHE A 69 25.12 -12.56 -4.28
C PHE A 69 26.13 -12.38 -3.15
#